data_AF-A0AAU2INW5-F1
#
_entry.id   AF-A0AAU2INW5-F1
#
_cell.length_a   1.000
_cell.length_b   1.000
_cell.length_c   1.000
_cell.angle_alpha   90.00
_cell.angle_beta   90.00
_cell.angle_gamma   90.00
#
_symmetry.space_group_name_H-M   'P 1'
#
loop_
_entity.id
_entity.type
_entity.pdbx_description
1 polymer ?
#
loop_
_entity_poly.entity_id
_entity_poly.type
_entity_poly.pdbx_seq_one_letter_code
_entity_poly.pdbx_strand_id
1 'polypeptide(L)'
;MNANERILGGNSWSDARKSCQNFALRTWIIEHLGPGTDRDWDPEALAADTLAALTLDPGQAGTLSANWHDLPTGQIGELRRHKNMTAHLDGLMAFIPSGPTKDRLNSWTEVRKQLP
;
A
#
# COMPACT_ATOMS: atom_id res chain seq x y z
N MET A 1 -7.61 -31.01 -10.05
CA MET A 1 -7.54 -30.00 -8.97
C MET A 1 -6.96 -28.74 -9.61
N ASN A 2 -7.79 -27.73 -9.88
CA ASN A 2 -7.36 -26.54 -10.61
C ASN A 2 -6.85 -25.49 -9.61
N ALA A 3 -5.67 -24.90 -9.88
CA ALA A 3 -5.04 -23.90 -9.02
C ALA A 3 -5.91 -22.66 -8.74
N ASN A 4 -6.95 -22.43 -9.56
CA ASN A 4 -7.88 -21.30 -9.42
C ASN A 4 -9.06 -21.55 -8.46
N GLU A 5 -9.28 -22.78 -7.97
CA GLU A 5 -10.42 -23.10 -7.09
C GLU A 5 -10.24 -22.59 -5.65
N ARG A 6 -9.05 -22.08 -5.29
CA ARG A 6 -8.77 -21.45 -3.99
C ARG A 6 -9.22 -20.00 -3.86
N ILE A 7 -9.95 -19.47 -4.85
CA ILE A 7 -10.65 -18.18 -4.76
C ILE A 7 -11.97 -18.38 -3.97
N LEU A 8 -11.86 -18.81 -2.72
CA LEU A 8 -12.96 -18.82 -1.74
C LEU A 8 -12.53 -17.92 -0.57
N GLY A 9 -12.55 -16.62 -0.83
CA GLY A 9 -12.17 -15.57 0.13
C GLY A 9 -12.62 -14.18 -0.33
N GLY A 10 -13.77 -14.12 -0.99
CA GLY A 10 -14.33 -12.90 -1.57
C GLY A 10 -14.79 -11.92 -0.51
N ASN A 11 -13.86 -11.13 0.01
CA ASN A 11 -14.07 -9.74 0.43
C ASN A 11 -12.69 -9.04 0.52
N SER A 12 -11.82 -9.46 1.44
CA SER A 12 -10.58 -8.76 1.76
C SER A 12 -9.55 -8.70 0.63
N TRP A 13 -9.42 -9.74 -0.20
CA TRP A 13 -8.50 -9.72 -1.35
C TRP A 13 -9.00 -8.83 -2.47
N SER A 14 -10.31 -8.89 -2.75
CA SER A 14 -10.95 -8.04 -3.75
C SER A 14 -10.87 -6.57 -3.33
N ASP A 15 -11.11 -6.30 -2.04
CA ASP A 15 -11.08 -4.96 -1.49
C ASP A 15 -9.65 -4.39 -1.49
N ALA A 16 -8.64 -5.16 -1.04
CA ALA A 16 -7.24 -4.73 -1.11
C ALA A 16 -6.78 -4.43 -2.55
N ARG A 17 -7.25 -5.23 -3.53
CA ARG A 17 -6.98 -4.97 -4.95
C ARG A 17 -7.63 -3.67 -5.42
N LYS A 18 -8.90 -3.43 -5.08
CA LYS A 18 -9.60 -2.18 -5.40
C LYS A 18 -8.91 -0.98 -4.78
N SER A 19 -8.51 -1.05 -3.51
CA SER A 19 -7.76 0.02 -2.84
C SER A 19 -6.44 0.30 -3.54
N CYS A 20 -5.65 -0.74 -3.86
CA CYS A 20 -4.41 -0.58 -4.61
C CYS A 20 -4.62 0.11 -5.97
N GLN A 21 -5.65 -0.29 -6.72
CA GLN A 21 -5.97 0.34 -8.01
C GLN A 21 -6.44 1.79 -7.86
N ASN A 22 -7.26 2.06 -6.85
CA ASN A 22 -7.74 3.41 -6.53
C ASN A 22 -6.58 4.33 -6.14
N PHE A 23 -5.66 3.88 -5.28
CA PHE A 23 -4.50 4.68 -4.87
C PHE A 23 -3.57 5.00 -6.04
N ALA A 24 -3.31 4.01 -6.89
CA ALA A 24 -2.52 4.21 -8.10
C ALA A 24 -3.17 5.23 -9.04
N LEU A 25 -4.48 5.13 -9.25
CA LEU A 25 -5.23 6.07 -10.09
C LEU A 25 -5.22 7.50 -9.52
N ARG A 26 -5.49 7.66 -8.22
CA ARG A 26 -5.49 8.97 -7.55
C ARG A 26 -4.09 9.61 -7.58
N THR A 27 -3.04 8.82 -7.36
CA THR A 27 -1.65 9.29 -7.47
C THR A 27 -1.36 9.76 -8.89
N TRP A 28 -1.72 8.97 -9.90
CA TRP A 28 -1.53 9.35 -11.30
C TRP A 28 -2.25 10.66 -11.65
N ILE A 29 -3.49 10.84 -11.19
CA ILE A 29 -4.26 12.08 -11.36
C ILE A 29 -3.51 13.26 -10.72
N ILE A 30 -3.08 13.13 -9.46
CA ILE A 30 -2.34 14.17 -8.74
C ILE A 30 -1.04 14.54 -9.47
N GLU A 31 -0.29 13.55 -9.96
CA GLU A 31 0.97 13.77 -10.68
C GLU A 31 0.79 14.53 -11.99
N HIS A 32 -0.29 14.24 -12.73
CA HIS A 32 -0.46 14.74 -14.10
C HIS A 32 -1.36 15.96 -14.18
N LEU A 33 -2.33 16.10 -13.27
CA LEU A 33 -3.32 17.18 -13.26
C LEU A 33 -3.15 18.12 -12.06
N GLY A 34 -2.32 17.75 -11.09
CA GLY A 34 -2.12 18.48 -9.85
C GLY A 34 -3.15 18.14 -8.77
N PRO A 35 -2.90 18.54 -7.51
CA PRO A 35 -3.88 18.44 -6.43
C PRO A 35 -5.15 19.24 -6.72
N GLY A 36 -6.30 18.68 -6.33
CA GLY A 36 -7.61 19.31 -6.49
C GLY A 36 -8.24 19.80 -5.18
N THR A 37 -9.43 20.41 -5.27
CA THR A 37 -10.24 20.76 -4.10
C THR A 37 -11.14 19.61 -3.61
N ASP A 38 -11.31 18.57 -4.42
CA ASP A 38 -12.00 17.34 -4.02
C ASP A 38 -11.06 16.50 -3.14
N ARG A 39 -11.60 15.89 -2.07
CA ARG A 39 -10.88 14.99 -1.17
C ARG A 39 -10.23 13.84 -1.95
N ASP A 40 -10.86 13.36 -3.02
CA ASP A 40 -10.30 12.30 -3.83
C ASP A 40 -9.00 12.72 -4.54
N TRP A 41 -8.75 14.01 -4.70
CA TRP A 41 -7.56 14.57 -5.35
C TRP A 41 -6.63 15.29 -4.37
N ASP A 42 -6.89 15.16 -3.06
CA ASP A 42 -6.05 15.66 -1.99
C ASP A 42 -4.95 14.62 -1.65
N PRO A 43 -3.65 14.98 -1.82
CA PRO A 43 -2.52 14.12 -1.47
C PRO A 43 -2.51 13.68 0.00
N GLU A 44 -2.89 14.55 0.94
CA GLU A 44 -2.90 14.22 2.36
C GLU A 44 -4.04 13.26 2.71
N ALA A 45 -5.21 13.42 2.08
CA ALA A 45 -6.30 12.46 2.18
C ALA A 45 -5.90 11.09 1.63
N LEU A 46 -5.25 11.04 0.46
CA LEU A 46 -4.76 9.78 -0.11
C LEU A 46 -3.69 9.12 0.78
N ALA A 47 -2.80 9.91 1.37
CA ALA A 47 -1.82 9.42 2.35
C ALA A 47 -2.50 8.79 3.57
N ALA A 48 -3.52 9.45 4.12
CA ALA A 48 -4.29 8.94 5.25
C ALA A 48 -5.03 7.65 4.90
N ASP A 49 -5.71 7.61 3.74
CA ASP A 49 -6.43 6.43 3.26
C ASP A 49 -5.47 5.25 3.04
N THR A 50 -4.28 5.53 2.50
CA THR A 50 -3.22 4.53 2.32
C THR A 50 -2.78 3.95 3.65
N LEU A 51 -2.42 4.80 4.62
CA LEU A 51 -1.97 4.35 5.95
C LEU A 51 -3.07 3.58 6.70
N ALA A 52 -4.33 3.96 6.55
CA ALA A 52 -5.47 3.28 7.16
C ALA A 52 -5.73 1.88 6.56
N ALA A 53 -5.34 1.65 5.31
CA ALA A 53 -5.49 0.36 4.64
C ALA A 53 -4.39 -0.66 5.03
N LEU A 54 -3.31 -0.22 5.69
CA LEU A 54 -2.19 -1.08 6.08
C LEU A 54 -2.47 -1.66 7.48
N THR A 55 -2.47 -2.98 7.58
CA THR A 55 -2.76 -3.69 8.84
C THR A 55 -1.53 -3.87 9.72
N LEU A 56 -0.34 -3.78 9.14
CA LEU A 56 0.94 -3.78 9.84
C LEU A 56 1.45 -2.34 10.00
N ASP A 57 2.40 -2.14 10.90
CA ASP A 57 3.30 -0.99 10.82
C ASP A 57 4.59 -1.33 10.03
N PRO A 58 5.37 -0.32 9.57
CA PRO A 58 6.59 -0.57 8.80
C PRO A 58 7.60 -1.48 9.50
N GLY A 59 7.79 -1.35 10.82
CA GLY A 59 8.74 -2.15 11.59
C GLY A 59 8.31 -3.62 11.68
N GLN A 60 7.03 -3.88 11.91
CA GLN A 60 6.45 -5.22 11.85
C GLN A 60 6.60 -5.85 10.47
N ALA A 61 6.24 -5.10 9.42
CA ALA A 61 6.36 -5.56 8.04
C ALA A 61 7.82 -5.89 7.67
N GLY A 62 8.77 -5.03 8.07
CA GLY A 62 10.20 -5.27 7.85
C GLY A 62 10.73 -6.50 8.59
N THR A 63 10.32 -6.69 9.85
CA THR A 63 10.69 -7.87 10.65
C THR A 63 10.20 -9.17 10.01
N LEU A 64 8.93 -9.21 9.59
CA LEU A 64 8.36 -10.36 8.88
C LEU A 64 9.06 -10.58 7.52
N SER A 65 9.41 -9.50 6.84
CA SER A 65 10.05 -9.56 5.52
C SER A 65 11.44 -10.19 5.56
N ALA A 66 12.19 -10.03 6.65
CA ALA A 66 13.56 -10.54 6.75
C ALA A 66 13.65 -12.07 6.54
N ASN A 67 12.62 -12.82 6.94
CA ASN A 67 12.56 -14.28 6.83
C ASN A 67 11.27 -14.74 6.12
N TRP A 68 10.82 -13.99 5.11
CA TRP A 68 9.51 -14.23 4.50
C TRP A 68 9.36 -15.64 3.89
N HIS A 69 10.46 -16.25 3.46
CA HIS A 69 10.47 -17.60 2.88
C HIS A 69 9.99 -18.69 3.84
N ASP A 70 10.17 -18.49 5.14
CA ASP A 70 9.78 -19.45 6.18
C ASP A 70 8.37 -19.19 6.72
N LEU A 71 7.70 -18.13 6.26
CA LEU A 71 6.37 -17.77 6.73
C LEU A 71 5.27 -18.64 6.09
N PRO A 72 4.14 -18.86 6.79
CA PRO A 72 2.96 -19.44 6.19
C PRO A 72 2.48 -18.63 4.97
N THR A 73 1.95 -19.30 3.94
CA THR A 73 1.50 -18.66 2.69
C THR A 73 0.55 -17.48 2.90
N GLY A 74 -0.30 -17.53 3.94
CA GLY A 74 -1.21 -16.43 4.28
C GLY A 74 -0.47 -15.14 4.66
N GLN A 75 0.62 -15.24 5.44
CA GLN A 75 1.43 -14.11 5.84
C GLN A 75 2.27 -13.57 4.67
N ILE A 76 2.81 -14.45 3.82
CA ILE A 76 3.47 -14.02 2.57
C ILE A 76 2.49 -13.24 1.69
N GLY A 77 1.25 -13.73 1.56
CA GLY A 77 0.17 -13.03 0.85
C GLY A 77 -0.13 -11.66 1.46
N GLU A 78 -0.11 -11.53 2.78
CA GLU A 78 -0.27 -10.26 3.48
C GLU A 78 0.88 -9.28 3.20
N LEU A 79 2.14 -9.73 3.23
CA LEU A 79 3.28 -8.87 2.87
C LEU A 79 3.20 -8.39 1.41
N ARG A 80 2.79 -9.26 0.49
CA ARG A 80 2.55 -8.88 -0.92
C ARG A 80 1.42 -7.87 -1.05
N ARG A 81 0.35 -7.98 -0.24
CA ARG A 81 -0.73 -6.97 -0.21
C ARG A 81 -0.19 -5.62 0.22
N HIS A 82 0.60 -5.55 1.28
CA HIS A 82 1.23 -4.31 1.74
C HIS A 82 2.14 -3.69 0.66
N LYS A 83 2.96 -4.51 -0.02
CA LYS A 83 3.83 -4.05 -1.12
C LYS A 83 3.06 -3.43 -2.28
N ASN A 84 1.91 -4.01 -2.62
CA ASN A 84 1.05 -3.51 -3.68
C ASN A 84 0.32 -2.22 -3.26
N MET A 85 -0.23 -2.17 -2.05
CA MET A 85 -0.92 -0.99 -1.53
C MET A 85 0.02 0.23 -1.43
N THR A 86 1.31 0.00 -1.18
CA THR A 86 2.33 1.05 -1.07
C THR A 86 3.05 1.36 -2.40
N ALA A 87 2.65 0.75 -3.52
CA ALA A 87 3.34 0.91 -4.80
C ALA A 87 3.31 2.33 -5.38
N HIS A 88 2.30 3.12 -5.01
CA HIS A 88 2.11 4.47 -5.50
C HIS A 88 2.89 5.53 -4.72
N LEU A 89 3.53 5.16 -3.60
CA LEU A 89 4.12 6.14 -2.69
C LEU A 89 5.24 6.96 -3.33
N ASP A 90 6.07 6.35 -4.20
CA ASP A 90 7.17 7.08 -4.85
C ASP A 90 6.68 8.33 -5.61
N GLY A 91 5.51 8.24 -6.24
CA GLY A 91 4.88 9.36 -6.93
C GLY A 91 4.19 10.36 -5.99
N LEU A 92 3.47 9.84 -5.00
CA LEU A 92 2.74 10.67 -4.04
C LEU A 92 3.66 11.55 -3.18
N MET A 93 4.84 11.06 -2.83
CA MET A 93 5.76 11.70 -1.87
C MET A 93 6.22 13.11 -2.26
N ALA A 94 6.17 13.46 -3.55
CA ALA A 94 6.46 14.80 -4.04
C ALA A 94 5.44 15.85 -3.57
N PHE A 95 4.21 15.43 -3.27
CA PHE A 95 3.09 16.32 -2.93
C PHE A 95 2.78 16.36 -1.43
N ILE A 96 3.40 15.51 -0.63
CA ILE A 96 3.18 15.48 0.82
C ILE A 96 4.08 16.51 1.50
N PRO A 97 3.55 17.40 2.35
CA PRO A 97 4.38 18.32 3.14
C PRO A 97 5.23 17.58 4.16
N SER A 98 6.36 18.15 4.57
CA SER A 98 7.20 17.57 5.62
C SER A 98 6.42 17.45 6.93
N GLY A 99 6.58 16.31 7.63
CA GLY A 99 5.92 16.06 8.90
C GLY A 99 5.72 14.56 9.17
N PRO A 100 5.05 14.21 10.28
CA PRO A 100 4.93 12.83 10.75
C PRO A 100 4.31 11.87 9.72
N THR A 101 3.34 12.35 8.94
CA THR A 101 2.74 11.58 7.84
C THR A 101 3.78 11.23 6.79
N LYS A 102 4.58 12.21 6.34
CA LYS A 102 5.65 12.00 5.36
C LYS A 102 6.73 11.06 5.87
N ASP A 103 7.10 11.16 7.15
CA ASP A 103 8.07 10.27 7.79
C ASP A 103 7.58 8.82 7.85
N ARG A 104 6.29 8.64 8.14
CA ARG A 104 5.65 7.31 8.14
C ARG A 104 5.56 6.72 6.74
N LEU A 105 5.23 7.53 5.73
CA LEU A 105 5.23 7.08 4.32
C LEU A 105 6.64 6.75 3.83
N ASN A 106 7.66 7.54 4.19
CA ASN A 106 9.06 7.22 3.91
C ASN A 106 9.46 5.87 4.48
N SER A 107 9.08 5.59 5.73
CA SER A 107 9.35 4.31 6.39
C SER A 107 8.72 3.14 5.62
N TRP A 108 7.51 3.35 5.08
CA TRP A 108 6.86 2.38 4.20
C TRP A 108 7.56 2.21 2.86
N THR A 109 8.00 3.29 2.21
CA THR A 109 8.77 3.22 0.97
C THR A 109 10.05 2.41 1.14
N GLU A 110 10.75 2.57 2.27
CA GLU A 110 11.96 1.78 2.55
C GLU A 110 11.66 0.30 2.79
N VAL A 111 10.69 -0.01 3.65
CA VAL A 111 10.31 -1.40 3.95
C VAL A 111 9.77 -2.10 2.72
N ARG A 112 9.02 -1.40 1.86
CA ARG A 112 8.46 -1.93 0.61
C ARG A 112 9.51 -2.61 -0.27
N LYS A 113 10.73 -2.07 -0.32
CA LYS A 113 11.84 -2.62 -1.13
C LYS A 113 12.24 -4.02 -0.68
N GLN A 114 11.95 -4.38 0.57
CA GLN A 114 12.30 -5.67 1.17
C GLN A 114 11.16 -6.69 1.07
N LEU A 115 9.93 -6.23 0.85
CA LEU A 115 8.74 -7.08 0.79
C LEU A 115 8.77 -8.05 -0.41
N PRO A 116 8.16 -9.25 -0.30
CA PRO A 116 8.15 -10.31 -1.32
C PRO A 116 7.20 -10.11 -2.51
#